data_AF-A0A4R4UBK7-F1
#
_entry.id   AF-A0A4R4UBK7-F1
#
_cell.length_a   1.000
_cell.length_b   1.000
_cell.length_c   1.000
_cell.angle_alpha   90.00
_cell.angle_beta   90.00
_cell.angle_gamma   90.00
#
_symmetry.space_group_name_H-M   'P 1'
#
loop_
_entity.id
_entity.type
_entity.pdbx_description
1 polymer ?
#
loop_
_entity_poly.entity_id
_entity_poly.type
_entity_poly.pdbx_seq_one_letter_code
_entity_poly.pdbx_strand_id
1 'polypeptide(L)'
;MRRRGIAVVVGVIALLVVAGIAVAVRAGGPSPPAAKTGKTVDAELLEFYQYGGAGLPKLETVLRSRTDAKAASGWFATWGESDFERFQEAVLGRDYGREAVLVFSFGSGCTSADGVRLASHGPGQLGPELTGTNTYEECAAPFDNLAVFAVDEAKVPDDVALGGAFLGQADPVSPAELLEFGKLEERPRGSARAAEVSQPDQFEDFVKPLPGDAVSRLDPDGPDSGAAYRRFAFVVSGCRERTAIMMISRERLAAEPDGGGGARCEEPEYYLAIFQIDGQHVPSTAEIG
;
A
#
# COMPACT_ATOMS: atom_id res chain seq x y z
N MET A 1 6.01 -75.24 -55.02
CA MET A 1 5.34 -75.69 -53.77
C MET A 1 6.26 -75.27 -52.63
N ARG A 2 5.94 -74.50 -51.58
CA ARG A 2 4.71 -74.15 -50.86
C ARG A 2 4.70 -72.64 -50.54
N ARG A 3 3.48 -72.12 -50.36
CA ARG A 3 3.09 -70.74 -50.03
C ARG A 3 3.39 -70.34 -48.57
N ARG A 4 3.45 -69.01 -48.35
CA ARG A 4 2.77 -68.14 -47.35
C ARG A 4 3.78 -67.09 -46.87
N GLY A 5 3.52 -65.78 -46.80
CA GLY A 5 2.36 -64.94 -47.06
C GLY A 5 2.55 -63.58 -46.36
N ILE A 6 1.86 -62.53 -46.87
CA ILE A 6 1.53 -61.23 -46.22
C ILE A 6 2.71 -60.24 -46.11
N ALA A 7 2.89 -59.24 -46.98
CA ALA A 7 2.10 -58.03 -47.30
C ALA A 7 2.10 -56.94 -46.20
N VAL A 8 2.68 -55.76 -46.51
CA VAL A 8 2.08 -54.40 -46.44
C VAL A 8 3.17 -53.30 -46.31
N VAL A 9 3.32 -52.52 -47.39
CA VAL A 9 3.50 -51.03 -47.50
C VAL A 9 4.70 -50.41 -46.74
N VAL A 10 5.86 -50.07 -47.34
CA VAL A 10 6.24 -49.01 -48.31
C VAL A 10 5.99 -47.56 -47.86
N GLY A 11 7.10 -46.81 -47.67
CA GLY A 11 7.14 -45.34 -47.58
C GLY A 11 8.26 -44.83 -46.66
N VAL A 12 9.54 -44.98 -47.02
CA VAL A 12 10.40 -44.04 -47.79
C VAL A 12 10.91 -42.82 -46.98
N ILE A 13 12.20 -42.91 -46.60
CA ILE A 13 13.31 -41.93 -46.73
C ILE A 13 13.19 -40.60 -45.93
N ALA A 14 13.95 -40.46 -44.83
CA ALA A 14 15.21 -39.70 -44.65
C ALA A 14 14.99 -38.18 -44.45
N LEU A 15 15.78 -37.40 -43.71
CA LEU A 15 17.25 -37.31 -43.57
C LEU A 15 17.56 -36.46 -42.31
N LEU A 16 18.78 -36.60 -41.78
CA LEU A 16 19.35 -35.79 -40.68
C LEU A 16 19.74 -34.35 -41.10
N VAL A 17 19.97 -33.51 -40.07
CA VAL A 17 20.90 -32.36 -39.97
C VAL A 17 20.30 -30.93 -39.93
N VAL A 18 20.34 -30.35 -38.72
CA VAL A 18 20.75 -29.00 -38.25
C VAL A 18 20.67 -27.80 -39.23
N ALA A 19 19.85 -26.80 -38.87
CA ALA A 19 20.06 -25.33 -38.93
C ALA A 19 18.73 -24.66 -38.50
N GLY A 20 18.66 -23.67 -37.61
CA GLY A 20 19.10 -22.29 -37.85
C GLY A 20 17.88 -21.38 -38.13
N ILE A 21 17.43 -20.66 -37.09
CA ILE A 21 16.69 -19.37 -37.05
C ILE A 21 15.60 -19.09 -38.10
N ALA A 22 14.36 -18.90 -37.62
CA ALA A 22 13.49 -17.77 -38.03
C ALA A 22 12.41 -17.53 -36.96
N VAL A 23 12.61 -16.50 -36.14
CA VAL A 23 11.53 -15.90 -35.32
C VAL A 23 10.62 -15.13 -36.27
N ALA A 24 9.44 -15.66 -36.54
CA ALA A 24 8.34 -14.93 -37.14
C ALA A 24 7.29 -14.68 -36.04
N VAL A 25 7.40 -13.54 -35.35
CA VAL A 25 6.29 -13.02 -34.54
C VAL A 25 5.24 -12.49 -35.51
N ARG A 26 4.28 -13.34 -35.84
CA ARG A 26 2.99 -12.93 -36.40
C ARG A 26 1.91 -13.88 -35.92
N ALA A 27 1.32 -13.53 -34.79
CA ALA A 27 -0.03 -13.89 -34.37
C ALA A 27 -0.41 -12.80 -33.36
N GLY A 28 -1.36 -11.90 -33.64
CA GLY A 28 -2.74 -12.33 -33.89
C GLY A 28 -3.28 -13.09 -32.67
N GLY A 29 -2.88 -12.70 -31.46
CA GLY A 29 -3.47 -13.20 -30.22
C GLY A 29 -4.85 -12.57 -30.02
N PRO A 30 -5.83 -13.34 -29.50
CA PRO A 30 -7.17 -12.81 -29.23
C PRO A 30 -7.06 -11.63 -28.29
N SER A 31 -7.75 -10.53 -28.62
CA SER A 31 -7.98 -9.43 -27.68
C SER A 31 -8.44 -10.02 -26.34
N PRO A 32 -7.91 -9.55 -25.19
CA PRO A 32 -8.45 -9.95 -23.91
C PRO A 32 -9.96 -9.68 -23.94
N PRO A 33 -10.79 -10.55 -23.35
CA PRO A 33 -12.23 -10.31 -23.29
C PRO A 33 -12.43 -8.92 -22.72
N ALA A 34 -13.20 -8.08 -23.41
CA ALA A 34 -13.55 -6.75 -22.93
C ALA A 34 -14.02 -6.89 -21.48
N ALA A 35 -13.25 -6.35 -20.54
CA ALA A 35 -13.61 -6.37 -19.14
C ALA A 35 -15.03 -5.82 -19.06
N LYS A 36 -15.94 -6.57 -18.42
CA LYS A 36 -17.32 -6.11 -18.26
C LYS A 36 -17.26 -4.78 -17.53
N THR A 37 -17.70 -3.72 -18.20
CA THR A 37 -17.81 -2.38 -17.63
C THR A 37 -18.66 -2.46 -16.37
N GLY A 38 -18.10 -2.04 -15.25
CA GLY A 38 -18.78 -2.01 -13.95
C GLY A 38 -19.91 -0.98 -13.96
N LYS A 39 -20.84 -1.14 -13.00
CA LYS A 39 -21.89 -0.15 -12.78
C LYS A 39 -21.30 1.08 -12.10
N THR A 40 -21.53 2.28 -12.63
CA THR A 40 -21.06 3.51 -11.99
C THR A 40 -21.56 3.61 -10.55
N VAL A 41 -20.66 3.97 -9.64
CA VAL A 41 -20.96 4.28 -8.25
C VAL A 41 -21.03 5.79 -8.10
N ASP A 42 -22.04 6.27 -7.40
CA ASP A 42 -22.17 7.66 -7.02
C ASP A 42 -21.10 8.01 -5.96
N ALA A 43 -20.06 8.70 -6.43
CA ALA A 43 -18.86 9.07 -5.71
C ALA A 43 -18.34 10.42 -6.24
N GLU A 44 -17.77 11.23 -5.35
CA GLU A 44 -17.07 12.47 -5.71
C GLU A 44 -15.62 12.12 -6.06
N LEU A 45 -15.18 12.45 -7.27
CA LEU A 45 -13.76 12.37 -7.62
C LEU A 45 -13.05 13.56 -6.97
N LEU A 46 -12.20 13.28 -5.98
CA LEU A 46 -11.41 14.30 -5.29
C LEU A 46 -10.16 14.63 -6.09
N GLU A 47 -9.46 13.60 -6.53
CA GLU A 47 -8.21 13.75 -7.26
C GLU A 47 -8.03 12.64 -8.30
N PHE A 48 -7.47 13.01 -9.45
CA PHE A 48 -6.99 12.07 -10.45
C PHE A 48 -5.68 12.57 -11.06
N TYR A 49 -4.67 11.71 -11.00
CA TYR A 49 -3.37 11.97 -11.62
C TYR A 49 -2.97 10.79 -12.47
N GLN A 50 -2.27 11.10 -13.56
CA GLN A 50 -1.63 10.13 -14.40
C GLN A 50 -0.19 10.56 -14.63
N TYR A 51 0.75 9.69 -14.27
CA TYR A 51 2.18 9.89 -14.37
C TYR A 51 2.77 8.93 -15.40
N GLY A 52 3.72 9.39 -16.20
CA GLY A 52 4.55 8.51 -17.03
C GLY A 52 5.78 8.07 -16.25
N GLY A 53 5.82 6.80 -15.81
CA GLY A 53 7.01 6.21 -15.20
C GLY A 53 7.42 6.76 -13.82
N ALA A 54 6.49 7.32 -13.05
CA ALA A 54 6.79 7.86 -11.71
C ALA A 54 6.93 6.77 -10.64
N GLY A 55 6.49 5.54 -10.89
CA GLY A 55 6.66 4.43 -9.94
C GLY A 55 5.86 4.66 -8.67
N LEU A 56 4.58 5.00 -8.81
CA LEU A 56 3.69 5.13 -7.66
C LEU A 56 3.63 3.81 -6.86
N PRO A 57 3.51 3.86 -5.52
CA PRO A 57 3.24 2.65 -4.76
C PRO A 57 1.92 2.04 -5.24
N LYS A 58 1.87 0.73 -5.42
CA LYS A 58 0.59 0.07 -5.63
C LYS A 58 -0.17 0.10 -4.31
N LEU A 59 -1.33 0.75 -4.31
CA LEU A 59 -2.10 0.98 -3.10
C LEU A 59 -3.58 0.98 -3.42
N GLU A 60 -4.35 0.16 -2.72
CA GLU A 60 -5.81 0.16 -2.75
C GLU A 60 -6.32 0.16 -1.32
N THR A 61 -6.65 1.33 -0.78
CA THR A 61 -7.03 1.45 0.64
C THR A 61 -8.28 2.27 0.86
N VAL A 62 -8.86 2.12 2.06
CA VAL A 62 -10.04 2.84 2.54
C VAL A 62 -9.64 3.67 3.74
N LEU A 63 -9.85 4.98 3.67
CA LEU A 63 -9.67 5.90 4.77
C LEU A 63 -11.05 6.16 5.39
N ARG A 64 -11.19 5.85 6.68
CA ARG A 64 -12.43 6.01 7.44
C ARG A 64 -12.31 7.08 8.52
N SER A 65 -11.14 7.66 8.68
CA SER A 65 -10.89 8.70 9.65
C SER A 65 -9.83 9.68 9.17
N ARG A 66 -9.76 10.83 9.86
CA ARG A 66 -8.64 11.77 9.67
C ARG A 66 -7.30 11.14 10.08
N THR A 67 -7.30 10.21 11.02
CA THR A 67 -6.10 9.44 11.40
C THR A 67 -5.63 8.60 10.21
N ASP A 68 -6.54 7.88 9.54
CA ASP A 68 -6.19 7.08 8.37
C ASP A 68 -5.63 7.95 7.25
N ALA A 69 -6.24 9.11 7.00
CA ALA A 69 -5.79 10.06 6.00
C ALA A 69 -4.36 10.59 6.25
N LYS A 70 -4.04 10.87 7.51
CA LYS A 70 -2.68 11.22 7.94
C LYS A 70 -1.72 10.05 7.71
N ALA A 71 -2.10 8.85 8.13
CA ALA A 71 -1.27 7.65 8.02
C ALA A 71 -0.97 7.26 6.55
N ALA A 72 -1.96 7.43 5.66
CA ALA A 72 -1.86 7.14 4.23
C ALA A 72 -0.90 8.06 3.48
N SER A 73 -0.65 9.26 4.01
CA SER A 73 0.39 10.15 3.48
C SER A 73 1.77 9.47 3.46
N GLY A 74 2.01 8.51 4.35
CA GLY A 74 3.28 7.79 4.41
C GLY A 74 3.61 6.98 3.16
N TRP A 75 2.60 6.47 2.44
CA TRP A 75 2.81 5.78 1.15
C TRP A 75 3.41 6.71 0.09
N PHE A 76 3.18 8.01 0.22
CA PHE A 76 3.53 9.04 -0.76
C PHE A 76 4.63 9.97 -0.26
N ALA A 77 5.36 9.60 0.80
CA ALA A 77 6.36 10.46 1.44
C ALA A 77 7.55 10.85 0.53
N THR A 78 7.74 10.14 -0.58
CA THR A 78 8.79 10.41 -1.57
C THR A 78 8.33 11.31 -2.72
N TRP A 79 7.05 11.69 -2.76
CA TRP A 79 6.49 12.55 -3.80
C TRP A 79 7.05 13.97 -3.77
N GLY A 80 6.88 14.66 -4.89
CA GLY A 80 7.09 16.10 -4.95
C GLY A 80 6.14 16.84 -4.00
N GLU A 81 6.61 17.93 -3.41
CA GLU A 81 5.90 18.71 -2.39
C GLU A 81 4.49 19.12 -2.83
N SER A 82 4.35 19.61 -4.07
CA SER A 82 3.04 20.04 -4.60
C SER A 82 2.01 18.92 -4.75
N ASP A 83 2.45 17.72 -5.13
CA ASP A 83 1.56 16.57 -5.31
C ASP A 83 1.14 16.01 -3.95
N PHE A 84 2.08 15.99 -3.01
CA PHE A 84 1.83 15.61 -1.63
C PHE A 84 0.82 16.54 -0.96
N GLU A 85 1.00 17.86 -1.08
CA GLU A 85 0.07 18.86 -0.51
C GLU A 85 -1.35 18.71 -1.08
N ARG A 86 -1.49 18.53 -2.39
CA ARG A 86 -2.80 18.31 -3.02
C ARG A 86 -3.48 17.03 -2.54
N PHE A 87 -2.73 15.93 -2.44
CA PHE A 87 -3.25 14.69 -1.85
C PHE A 87 -3.75 14.93 -0.43
N GLN A 88 -2.94 15.59 0.41
CA GLN A 88 -3.32 15.89 1.80
C GLN A 88 -4.55 16.78 1.90
N GLU A 89 -4.64 17.84 1.09
CA GLU A 89 -5.80 18.72 1.03
C GLU A 89 -7.08 17.95 0.65
N ALA A 90 -6.99 17.08 -0.35
CA ALA A 90 -8.09 16.25 -0.82
C ALA A 90 -8.62 15.33 0.30
N VAL A 91 -7.75 14.67 1.06
CA VAL A 91 -8.16 13.65 2.04
C VAL A 91 -8.42 14.18 3.44
N LEU A 92 -7.68 15.19 3.92
CA LEU A 92 -7.80 15.67 5.31
C LEU A 92 -9.05 16.52 5.55
N GLY A 93 -9.58 17.15 4.50
CA GLY A 93 -10.74 18.04 4.57
C GLY A 93 -12.10 17.34 4.67
N ARG A 94 -12.15 16.01 4.59
CA ARG A 94 -13.41 15.25 4.44
C ARG A 94 -14.19 15.08 5.75
N ASP A 95 -15.50 14.86 5.60
CA ASP A 95 -16.41 14.55 6.69
C ASP A 95 -16.49 13.04 6.91
N TYR A 96 -15.48 12.49 7.59
CA TYR A 96 -15.38 11.07 7.89
C TYR A 96 -16.49 10.51 8.81
N GLY A 97 -17.43 11.34 9.28
CA GLY A 97 -18.65 10.84 9.93
C GLY A 97 -19.75 10.45 8.94
N ARG A 98 -19.54 10.70 7.64
CA ARG A 98 -20.49 10.44 6.56
C ARG A 98 -19.85 9.86 5.31
N GLU A 99 -18.53 10.03 5.18
CA GLU A 99 -17.77 9.69 3.99
C GLU A 99 -16.65 8.71 4.33
N ALA A 100 -16.45 7.74 3.45
CA ALA A 100 -15.21 7.01 3.34
C ALA A 100 -14.44 7.51 2.11
N VAL A 101 -13.12 7.59 2.20
CA VAL A 101 -12.27 7.94 1.07
C VAL A 101 -11.58 6.69 0.54
N LEU A 102 -11.74 6.42 -0.74
CA LEU A 102 -11.06 5.32 -1.43
C LEU A 102 -9.84 5.88 -2.16
N VAL A 103 -8.67 5.30 -1.91
CA VAL A 103 -7.42 5.67 -2.58
C VAL A 103 -6.96 4.49 -3.43
N PHE A 104 -6.81 4.74 -4.73
CA PHE A 104 -6.30 3.77 -5.68
C PHE A 104 -5.04 4.31 -6.33
N SER A 105 -3.97 3.53 -6.31
CA SER A 105 -2.79 3.76 -7.12
C SER A 105 -2.44 2.50 -7.92
N PHE A 106 -2.50 2.63 -9.25
CA PHE A 106 -2.50 1.49 -10.17
C PHE A 106 -1.87 1.84 -11.53
N GLY A 107 -1.23 0.86 -12.14
CA GLY A 107 -0.68 1.00 -13.49
C GLY A 107 -1.73 0.73 -14.58
N SER A 108 -1.77 1.56 -15.61
CA SER A 108 -2.59 1.35 -16.82
C SER A 108 -1.77 0.95 -18.04
N GLY A 109 -0.48 0.64 -17.86
CA GLY A 109 0.43 0.26 -18.93
C GLY A 109 0.53 1.38 -19.97
N CYS A 110 0.46 1.05 -21.26
CA CYS A 110 0.47 2.06 -22.33
C CYS A 110 -0.93 2.64 -22.64
N THR A 111 -1.80 2.76 -21.65
CA THR A 111 -3.11 3.41 -21.81
C THR A 111 -3.18 4.71 -21.03
N SER A 112 -3.32 5.82 -21.75
CA SER A 112 -3.61 7.13 -21.15
C SER A 112 -5.11 7.30 -20.91
N ALA A 113 -5.49 8.26 -20.07
CA ALA A 113 -6.89 8.55 -19.77
C ALA A 113 -7.13 10.03 -19.45
N ASP A 114 -8.28 10.55 -19.89
CA ASP A 114 -8.72 11.91 -19.57
C ASP A 114 -9.38 12.02 -18.19
N GLY A 115 -9.77 10.88 -17.60
CA GLY A 115 -10.38 10.85 -16.28
C GLY A 115 -10.57 9.44 -15.76
N VAL A 116 -11.24 9.34 -14.61
CA VAL A 116 -11.53 8.09 -13.94
C VAL A 116 -12.90 8.19 -13.25
N ARG A 117 -13.59 7.06 -13.13
CA ARG A 117 -14.79 6.96 -12.31
C ARG A 117 -14.71 5.74 -11.40
N LEU A 118 -15.44 5.79 -10.29
CA LEU A 118 -15.63 4.62 -9.46
C LEU A 118 -16.71 3.71 -10.05
N ALA A 119 -16.43 2.42 -10.11
CA ALA A 119 -17.33 1.40 -10.61
C ALA A 119 -17.50 0.25 -9.64
N SER A 120 -18.68 -0.38 -9.68
CA SER A 120 -18.99 -1.61 -8.97
C SER A 120 -18.99 -2.78 -9.94
N HIS A 121 -18.18 -3.80 -9.63
CA HIS A 121 -18.06 -5.04 -10.41
C HIS A 121 -18.84 -6.21 -9.82
N GLY A 122 -19.48 -5.98 -8.67
CA GLY A 122 -20.23 -6.95 -7.90
C GLY A 122 -20.54 -6.40 -6.50
N PRO A 123 -21.32 -7.12 -5.69
CA PRO A 123 -21.54 -6.77 -4.29
C PRO A 123 -20.20 -6.61 -3.56
N GLY A 124 -19.99 -5.44 -2.94
CA GLY A 124 -18.76 -5.13 -2.20
C GLY A 124 -17.50 -4.98 -3.06
N GLN A 125 -17.57 -5.03 -4.39
CA GLN A 125 -16.40 -4.93 -5.27
C GLN A 125 -16.37 -3.57 -5.96
N LEU A 126 -15.50 -2.68 -5.51
CA LEU A 126 -15.35 -1.31 -6.00
C LEU A 126 -13.99 -1.11 -6.65
N GLY A 127 -13.93 -0.54 -7.84
CA GLY A 127 -12.67 -0.29 -8.53
C GLY A 127 -12.69 0.95 -9.43
N PRO A 128 -11.51 1.52 -9.72
CA PRO A 128 -11.41 2.63 -10.66
C PRO A 128 -11.55 2.12 -12.09
N GLU A 129 -12.36 2.81 -12.89
CA GLU A 129 -12.43 2.60 -14.33
C GLU A 129 -12.01 3.89 -15.05
N LEU A 130 -10.94 3.80 -15.83
CA LEU A 130 -10.46 4.90 -16.65
C LEU A 130 -11.50 5.30 -17.71
N THR A 131 -11.61 6.59 -17.98
CA THR A 131 -12.52 7.17 -18.96
C THR A 131 -11.75 8.04 -19.95
N GLY A 132 -12.23 8.17 -21.18
CA GLY A 132 -11.50 8.92 -22.24
C GLY A 132 -10.14 8.28 -22.51
N THR A 133 -10.09 6.94 -22.61
CA THR A 133 -8.83 6.21 -22.71
C THR A 133 -8.28 6.22 -24.14
N ASN A 134 -6.97 6.35 -24.27
CA ASN A 134 -6.25 6.08 -25.51
C ASN A 134 -5.14 5.05 -25.26
N THR A 135 -5.22 3.90 -25.95
CA THR A 135 -4.24 2.82 -25.79
C THR A 135 -3.24 2.85 -26.93
N TYR A 136 -1.96 2.91 -26.57
CA TYR A 136 -0.83 2.86 -27.48
C TYR A 136 -0.26 1.43 -27.54
N GLU A 137 0.22 1.02 -28.71
CA GLU A 137 0.91 -0.27 -28.88
C GLU A 137 2.22 -0.30 -28.09
N GLU A 138 2.95 0.82 -28.10
CA GLU A 138 4.18 1.01 -27.33
C GLU A 138 4.17 2.40 -26.69
N CYS A 139 4.79 2.52 -25.52
CA CYS A 139 4.97 3.78 -24.80
C CYS A 139 6.37 3.81 -24.17
N ALA A 140 6.94 5.01 -24.04
CA ALA A 140 8.29 5.17 -23.48
C ALA A 140 8.37 4.72 -22.00
N ALA A 141 7.28 4.92 -21.25
CA ALA A 141 7.09 4.41 -19.91
C ALA A 141 5.59 4.11 -19.70
N PRO A 142 5.25 3.10 -18.89
CA PRO A 142 3.86 2.85 -18.51
C PRO A 142 3.30 4.03 -17.71
N PHE A 143 1.98 4.21 -17.82
CA PHE A 143 1.22 5.16 -17.04
C PHE A 143 0.89 4.56 -15.67
N ASP A 144 1.20 5.31 -14.62
CA ASP A 144 0.76 5.07 -13.25
C ASP A 144 -0.32 6.09 -12.89
N ASN A 145 -1.37 5.65 -12.22
CA ASN A 145 -2.53 6.48 -11.92
C ASN A 145 -2.69 6.58 -10.41
N LEU A 146 -3.13 7.75 -9.94
CA LEU A 146 -3.72 7.94 -8.62
C LEU A 146 -5.16 8.36 -8.82
N ALA A 147 -6.10 7.70 -8.16
CA ALA A 147 -7.50 8.11 -8.11
C ALA A 147 -7.97 8.12 -6.66
N VAL A 148 -8.54 9.25 -6.23
CA VAL A 148 -9.07 9.44 -4.88
C VAL A 148 -10.54 9.78 -4.97
N PHE A 149 -11.39 8.99 -4.32
CA PHE A 149 -12.83 9.16 -4.34
C PHE A 149 -13.38 9.34 -2.92
N ALA A 150 -14.25 10.32 -2.71
CA ALA A 150 -15.14 10.32 -1.55
C ALA A 150 -16.43 9.59 -1.90
N VAL A 151 -16.85 8.69 -1.01
CA VAL A 151 -18.06 7.88 -1.14
C VAL A 151 -18.83 7.98 0.17
N ASP A 152 -20.16 7.97 0.11
CA ASP A 152 -20.99 7.77 1.30
C ASP A 152 -20.52 6.51 2.06
N GLU A 153 -20.18 6.67 3.34
CA GLU A 153 -19.63 5.60 4.18
C GLU A 153 -20.55 4.36 4.20
N ALA A 154 -21.88 4.55 4.14
CA ALA A 154 -22.84 3.46 4.12
C ALA A 154 -22.75 2.58 2.86
N LYS A 155 -22.09 3.06 1.79
CA LYS A 155 -21.85 2.31 0.55
C LYS A 155 -20.52 1.54 0.57
N VAL A 156 -19.69 1.74 1.60
CA VAL A 156 -18.35 1.14 1.72
C VAL A 156 -18.32 0.27 2.99
N PRO A 157 -18.76 -1.00 2.92
CA PRO A 157 -18.73 -1.89 4.08
C PRO A 157 -17.29 -2.20 4.52
N ASP A 158 -17.11 -2.66 5.76
CA ASP A 158 -15.77 -2.95 6.32
C ASP A 158 -15.02 -4.03 5.54
N ASP A 159 -15.76 -4.96 4.91
CA ASP A 159 -15.24 -6.05 4.07
C ASP A 159 -15.26 -5.71 2.57
N VAL A 160 -15.29 -4.42 2.21
CA VAL A 160 -15.21 -3.99 0.81
C VAL A 160 -13.95 -4.56 0.15
N ALA A 161 -14.14 -5.20 -0.99
CA ALA A 161 -13.07 -5.59 -1.88
C ALA A 161 -12.79 -4.44 -2.85
N LEU A 162 -11.56 -3.94 -2.83
CA LEU A 162 -11.09 -2.95 -3.78
C LEU A 162 -10.54 -3.66 -5.04
N GLY A 163 -10.78 -3.05 -6.20
CA GLY A 163 -10.55 -3.64 -7.50
C GLY A 163 -9.06 -3.74 -7.83
N GLY A 164 -8.51 -4.95 -7.67
CA GLY A 164 -7.09 -5.25 -7.89
C GLY A 164 -6.41 -5.81 -6.63
N ALA A 165 -7.03 -5.65 -5.46
CA ALA A 165 -6.63 -6.25 -4.19
C ALA A 165 -6.45 -7.78 -4.33
N PHE A 166 -5.21 -8.24 -4.20
CA PHE A 166 -4.79 -9.62 -4.46
C PHE A 166 -5.55 -10.67 -3.63
N LEU A 167 -6.04 -10.27 -2.45
CA LEU A 167 -6.74 -11.11 -1.48
C LEU A 167 -8.21 -10.69 -1.25
N GLY A 168 -8.70 -9.71 -2.00
CA GLY A 168 -10.04 -9.13 -1.77
C GLY A 168 -10.14 -8.26 -0.52
N GLN A 169 -9.02 -7.85 0.06
CA GLN A 169 -8.95 -6.96 1.23
C GLN A 169 -8.14 -5.71 0.88
N ALA A 170 -8.61 -4.55 1.34
CA ALA A 170 -7.88 -3.29 1.21
C ALA A 170 -6.48 -3.38 1.82
N ASP A 171 -5.52 -2.71 1.19
CA ASP A 171 -4.17 -2.55 1.70
C ASP A 171 -4.17 -1.76 3.02
N PRO A 172 -3.15 -1.96 3.88
CA PRO A 172 -2.99 -1.17 5.10
C PRO A 172 -2.97 0.33 4.82
N VAL A 173 -3.58 1.10 5.72
CA VAL A 173 -3.64 2.56 5.60
C VAL A 173 -2.27 3.23 5.68
N SER A 174 -1.24 2.56 6.18
CA SER A 174 0.13 3.08 6.29
C SER A 174 1.14 2.03 5.83
N PRO A 175 2.29 2.44 5.25
CA PRO A 175 3.40 1.51 5.01
C PRO A 175 4.11 1.08 6.31
N ALA A 176 3.83 1.75 7.43
CA ALA A 176 4.33 1.37 8.74
C ALA A 176 3.28 0.55 9.51
N GLU A 177 3.68 -0.65 9.91
CA GLU A 177 2.91 -1.54 10.77
C GLU A 177 3.26 -1.27 12.24
N LEU A 178 2.25 -1.11 13.09
CA LEU A 178 2.44 -1.03 14.54
C LEU A 178 2.64 -2.44 15.11
N LEU A 179 3.84 -2.73 15.62
CA LEU A 179 4.19 -4.01 16.24
C LEU A 179 3.82 -4.05 17.72
N GLU A 180 4.03 -2.95 18.44
CA GLU A 180 3.75 -2.87 19.88
C GLU A 180 3.25 -1.49 20.26
N PHE A 181 2.25 -1.47 21.15
CA PHE A 181 1.83 -0.26 21.84
C PHE A 181 1.52 -0.55 23.30
N GLY A 182 2.30 0.04 24.21
CA GLY A 182 2.22 -0.25 25.63
C GLY A 182 2.34 1.00 26.49
N LYS A 183 1.45 1.15 27.48
CA LYS A 183 1.56 2.21 28.48
C LYS A 183 2.79 1.98 29.38
N LEU A 184 3.55 3.04 29.60
CA LEU A 184 4.65 3.08 30.56
C LEU A 184 4.11 3.36 31.97
N GLU A 185 4.65 2.68 32.97
CA GLU A 185 4.21 2.81 34.37
C GLU A 185 4.54 4.19 34.96
N GLU A 186 5.64 4.78 34.50
CA GLU A 186 6.12 6.09 34.95
C GLU A 186 6.49 6.97 33.76
N ARG A 187 6.59 8.27 34.01
CA ARG A 187 7.15 9.21 33.05
C ARG A 187 8.63 8.89 32.81
N PRO A 188 9.06 8.66 31.56
CA PRO A 188 10.47 8.45 31.26
C PRO A 188 11.31 9.66 31.63
N ARG A 189 12.52 9.42 32.15
CA ARG A 189 13.47 10.47 32.52
C ARG A 189 14.18 10.97 31.26
N GLY A 190 13.95 12.23 30.87
CA GLY A 190 14.56 12.86 29.68
C GLY A 190 13.54 13.51 28.75
N SER A 191 14.00 13.97 27.58
CA SER A 191 13.13 14.44 26.48
C SER A 191 12.44 13.27 25.78
N ALA A 192 11.42 13.55 24.96
CA ALA A 192 10.78 12.57 24.07
C ALA A 192 11.85 11.76 23.33
N ARG A 193 11.70 10.43 23.33
CA ARG A 193 12.69 9.50 22.79
C ARG A 193 12.14 8.88 21.53
N ALA A 194 12.90 8.98 20.46
CA ALA A 194 12.64 8.29 19.21
C ALA A 194 13.96 7.75 18.69
N ALA A 195 13.97 6.52 18.20
CA ALA A 195 15.16 5.90 17.65
C ALA A 195 14.81 4.82 16.64
N GLU A 196 15.74 4.56 15.73
CA GLU A 196 15.75 3.30 14.99
C GLU A 196 16.19 2.19 15.94
N VAL A 197 15.43 1.10 15.93
CA VAL A 197 15.63 -0.11 16.76
C VAL A 197 15.63 -1.36 15.88
N SER A 198 16.15 -1.23 14.66
CA SER A 198 16.25 -2.31 13.68
C SER A 198 17.22 -3.41 14.11
N GLN A 199 18.20 -3.09 14.97
CA GLN A 199 19.19 -4.02 15.49
C GLN A 199 18.98 -4.30 16.99
N PRO A 200 19.32 -5.50 17.49
CA PRO A 200 19.15 -5.85 18.90
C PRO A 200 19.82 -4.89 19.89
N ASP A 201 21.03 -4.42 19.59
CA ASP A 201 21.77 -3.46 20.42
C ASP A 201 21.08 -2.08 20.46
N GLN A 202 20.57 -1.61 19.32
CA GLN A 202 19.78 -0.37 19.25
C GLN A 202 18.50 -0.48 20.10
N PHE A 203 17.83 -1.62 20.03
CA PHE A 203 16.63 -1.89 20.82
C PHE A 203 16.97 -1.88 22.33
N GLU A 204 17.99 -2.62 22.75
CA GLU A 204 18.45 -2.67 24.14
C GLU A 204 18.81 -1.27 24.69
N ASP A 205 19.54 -0.47 23.92
CA ASP A 205 19.90 0.90 24.29
C ASP A 205 18.68 1.83 24.40
N PHE A 206 17.67 1.62 23.55
CA PHE A 206 16.43 2.37 23.62
C PHE A 206 15.63 2.03 24.88
N VAL A 207 15.48 0.73 25.20
CA VAL A 207 14.59 0.26 26.26
C VAL A 207 15.21 0.32 27.67
N LYS A 208 16.53 0.15 27.80
CA LYS A 208 17.25 0.14 29.09
C LYS A 208 16.92 1.31 30.04
N PRO A 209 16.66 2.55 29.58
CA PRO A 209 16.31 3.68 30.44
C PRO A 209 14.80 3.83 30.69
N LEU A 210 13.94 3.02 30.07
CA LEU A 210 12.49 3.12 30.22
C LEU A 210 12.03 2.49 31.54
N PRO A 211 11.00 3.06 32.19
CA PRO A 211 10.45 2.51 33.43
C PRO A 211 9.59 1.27 33.16
N GLY A 212 9.65 0.31 34.08
CA GLY A 212 8.79 -0.88 34.11
C GLY A 212 9.28 -2.06 33.27
N ASP A 213 8.47 -3.12 33.25
CA ASP A 213 8.66 -4.37 32.50
C ASP A 213 8.02 -4.31 31.10
N ALA A 214 7.64 -3.13 30.61
CA ALA A 214 7.05 -2.94 29.28
C ALA A 214 7.89 -3.58 28.15
N VAL A 215 9.18 -3.76 28.41
CA VAL A 215 10.17 -4.45 27.55
C VAL A 215 9.94 -5.97 27.49
N SER A 216 9.44 -6.59 28.55
CA SER A 216 9.28 -8.05 28.65
C SER A 216 8.15 -8.63 27.80
N ARG A 217 7.35 -7.78 27.14
CA ARG A 217 6.29 -8.19 26.21
C ARG A 217 6.72 -8.15 24.74
N LEU A 218 7.87 -7.54 24.47
CA LEU A 218 8.41 -7.39 23.13
C LEU A 218 9.16 -8.67 22.74
N ASP A 219 8.71 -9.29 21.66
CA ASP A 219 9.51 -10.28 20.95
C ASP A 219 10.42 -9.55 19.96
N PRO A 220 11.72 -9.32 20.27
CA PRO A 220 12.64 -8.67 19.34
C PRO A 220 12.83 -9.49 18.06
N ASP A 221 12.47 -10.78 18.08
CA ASP A 221 12.57 -11.73 16.98
C ASP A 221 11.22 -11.94 16.25
N GLY A 222 10.23 -11.06 16.48
CA GLY A 222 8.90 -11.11 15.84
C GLY A 222 8.94 -11.31 14.31
N PRO A 223 7.88 -11.89 13.72
CA PRO A 223 7.93 -12.62 12.46
C PRO A 223 8.43 -11.75 11.30
N ASP A 224 9.46 -12.25 10.61
CA ASP A 224 10.11 -11.68 9.42
C ASP A 224 10.90 -10.37 9.61
N SER A 225 11.94 -10.45 10.44
CA SER A 225 13.12 -9.56 10.41
C SER A 225 14.02 -9.81 9.19
N GLY A 226 13.45 -9.84 7.99
CA GLY A 226 14.24 -9.76 6.77
C GLY A 226 15.04 -8.45 6.75
N ALA A 227 16.27 -8.47 6.24
CA ALA A 227 17.15 -7.28 6.16
C ALA A 227 16.56 -6.08 5.37
N ALA A 228 15.38 -6.25 4.77
CA ALA A 228 14.62 -5.21 4.10
C ALA A 228 13.82 -4.31 5.06
N TYR A 229 13.44 -4.79 6.24
CA TYR A 229 12.60 -4.03 7.17
C TYR A 229 13.42 -3.21 8.17
N ARG A 230 12.93 -2.02 8.49
CA ARG A 230 13.45 -1.13 9.53
C ARG A 230 12.43 -0.96 10.63
N ARG A 231 12.88 -0.86 11.88
CA ARG A 231 12.02 -0.70 13.05
C ARG A 231 12.31 0.62 13.75
N PHE A 232 11.27 1.32 14.17
CA PHE A 232 11.37 2.61 14.84
C PHE A 232 10.57 2.58 16.14
N ALA A 233 11.22 2.97 17.23
CA ALA A 233 10.59 3.06 18.53
C ALA A 233 10.40 4.52 18.93
N PHE A 234 9.23 4.82 19.48
CA PHE A 234 8.83 6.13 19.95
C PHE A 234 8.28 6.04 21.36
N VAL A 235 8.66 6.99 22.20
CA VAL A 235 7.92 7.30 23.43
C VAL A 235 6.98 8.45 23.10
N VAL A 236 5.69 8.15 23.07
CA VAL A 236 4.62 9.13 22.83
C VAL A 236 3.87 9.43 24.12
N SER A 237 3.18 10.56 24.15
CA SER A 237 2.35 10.96 25.28
C SER A 237 0.96 11.35 24.81
N GLY A 238 -0.07 10.95 25.57
CA GLY A 238 -1.45 11.28 25.25
C GLY A 238 -2.38 10.99 26.42
N CYS A 239 -3.68 10.91 26.14
CA CYS A 239 -4.70 10.68 27.16
C CYS A 239 -5.51 9.41 26.86
N ARG A 240 -5.20 8.32 27.56
CA ARG A 240 -5.88 7.02 27.42
C ARG A 240 -5.88 6.48 25.99
N GLU A 241 -4.75 6.69 25.33
CA GLU A 241 -4.52 6.28 23.96
C GLU A 241 -4.52 4.76 23.86
N ARG A 242 -4.98 4.25 22.73
CA ARG A 242 -5.15 2.81 22.51
C ARG A 242 -4.21 2.28 21.43
N THR A 243 -3.66 3.18 20.63
CA THR A 243 -2.78 2.87 19.52
C THR A 243 -1.86 4.07 19.24
N ALA A 244 -0.98 3.91 18.27
CA ALA A 244 -0.27 5.01 17.65
C ALA A 244 -0.15 4.76 16.14
N ILE A 245 -0.04 5.84 15.38
CA ILE A 245 0.31 5.79 13.95
C ILE A 245 1.69 6.41 13.74
N MET A 246 2.44 5.87 12.79
CA MET A 246 3.69 6.47 12.36
C MET A 246 3.42 7.49 11.27
N MET A 247 3.82 8.73 11.52
CA MET A 247 3.81 9.81 10.56
C MET A 247 5.13 9.78 9.78
N ILE A 248 5.03 9.61 8.46
CA ILE A 248 6.18 9.48 7.57
C ILE A 248 6.11 10.63 6.57
N SER A 249 7.14 11.48 6.58
CA SER A 249 7.35 12.51 5.59
C SER A 249 8.80 12.47 5.09
N ARG A 250 9.08 13.21 4.03
CA ARG A 250 10.44 13.34 3.46
C ARG A 250 11.49 13.77 4.50
N GLU A 251 11.07 14.58 5.46
CA GLU A 251 11.96 15.23 6.44
C GLU A 251 11.89 14.57 7.82
N ARG A 252 10.82 13.84 8.14
CA ARG A 252 10.59 13.38 9.51
C ARG A 252 9.86 12.06 9.59
N LEU A 253 10.32 11.23 10.52
CA LEU A 253 9.62 10.07 11.05
C LEU A 253 9.17 10.41 12.47
N ALA A 254 7.86 10.44 12.69
CA ALA A 254 7.27 10.72 14.00
C ALA A 254 6.18 9.68 14.33
N ALA A 255 5.73 9.67 15.57
CA ALA A 255 4.58 8.87 15.98
C ALA A 255 3.53 9.78 16.63
N GLU A 256 2.27 9.62 16.23
CA GLU A 256 1.12 10.26 16.85
C GLU A 256 0.28 9.18 17.55
N PRO A 257 0.04 9.31 18.86
CA PRO A 257 -0.87 8.40 19.54
C PRO A 257 -2.32 8.67 19.10
N ASP A 258 -3.14 7.63 19.09
CA ASP A 258 -4.55 7.71 18.75
C ASP A 258 -5.42 6.74 19.56
N GLY A 259 -6.74 6.90 19.44
CA GLY A 259 -7.75 6.03 20.04
C GLY A 259 -8.20 6.45 21.45
N GLY A 260 -7.67 7.56 21.98
CA GLY A 260 -8.10 8.16 23.25
C GLY A 260 -9.47 8.87 23.20
N GLY A 261 -10.07 9.03 22.02
CA GLY A 261 -11.43 9.55 21.85
C GLY A 261 -11.65 10.97 22.38
N GLY A 262 -10.59 11.80 22.43
CA GLY A 262 -10.65 13.15 22.97
C GLY A 262 -10.74 13.22 24.49
N ALA A 263 -10.39 12.14 25.20
CA ALA A 263 -10.29 12.14 26.65
C ALA A 263 -9.34 13.26 27.12
N ARG A 264 -9.79 14.05 28.09
CA ARG A 264 -8.92 15.00 28.79
C ARG A 264 -8.38 14.31 30.04
N CYS A 265 -7.07 14.23 30.15
CA CYS A 265 -6.38 13.77 31.34
C CYS A 265 -5.73 14.95 32.07
N GLU A 266 -5.72 14.92 33.40
CA GLU A 266 -5.07 15.97 34.21
C GLU A 266 -3.55 15.95 34.01
N GLU A 267 -2.98 14.76 33.84
CA GLU A 267 -1.59 14.54 33.45
C GLU A 267 -1.53 13.56 32.26
N PRO A 268 -0.61 13.78 31.30
CA PRO A 268 -0.44 12.89 30.17
C PRO A 268 0.11 11.53 30.61
N GLU A 269 -0.42 10.48 30.00
CA GLU A 269 0.12 9.13 30.08
C GLU A 269 1.18 8.94 28.98
N TYR A 270 2.18 8.10 29.26
CA TYR A 270 3.28 7.83 28.34
C TYR A 270 3.16 6.42 27.79
N TYR A 271 3.50 6.24 26.52
CA TYR A 271 3.37 5.00 25.80
C TYR A 271 4.63 4.72 24.98
N LEU A 272 5.03 3.46 24.91
CA LEU A 272 5.97 2.94 23.94
C LEU A 272 5.19 2.52 22.70
N ALA A 273 5.63 2.99 21.53
CA ALA A 273 5.14 2.54 20.23
C ALA A 273 6.32 2.03 19.40
N ILE A 274 6.20 0.83 18.82
CA ILE A 274 7.21 0.28 17.91
C ILE A 274 6.56 0.00 16.57
N PHE A 275 7.14 0.54 15.52
CA PHE A 275 6.69 0.37 14.14
C PHE A 275 7.71 -0.40 13.34
N GLN A 276 7.23 -1.15 12.36
CA GLN A 276 8.02 -1.78 11.31
C GLN A 276 7.61 -1.22 9.96
N ILE A 277 8.59 -0.93 9.11
CA ILE A 277 8.37 -0.37 7.78
C ILE A 277 9.39 -0.99 6.82
N ASP A 278 8.97 -1.28 5.59
CA ASP A 278 9.92 -1.68 4.55
C ASP A 278 10.89 -0.53 4.30
N GLY A 279 12.20 -0.80 4.32
CA GLY A 279 13.25 0.18 4.15
C GLY A 279 13.12 1.00 2.86
N GLN A 280 12.45 0.47 1.82
CA GLN A 280 12.16 1.22 0.60
C GLN A 280 11.19 2.39 0.80
N HIS A 281 10.35 2.34 1.83
CA HIS A 281 9.41 3.40 2.20
C HIS A 281 9.96 4.38 3.23
N VAL A 282 11.19 4.17 3.72
CA VAL A 282 11.82 5.11 4.65
C VAL A 282 12.62 6.16 3.86
N PRO A 283 12.26 7.46 3.94
CA PRO A 283 13.02 8.50 3.27
C PRO A 283 14.44 8.58 3.82
N SER A 284 15.44 8.63 2.95
CA SER A 284 16.86 8.61 3.33
C SER A 284 17.32 9.84 4.10
N THR A 285 16.56 10.94 4.02
CA THR A 285 16.83 12.22 4.67
C THR A 285 15.99 12.48 5.91
N ALA A 286 15.06 11.58 6.26
CA ALA A 286 14.15 11.84 7.36
C ALA A 286 14.86 11.74 8.72
N GLU A 287 14.66 12.74 9.56
CA GLU A 287 15.06 12.72 10.96
C GLU A 287 14.04 11.95 11.80
N ILE A 288 14.52 11.27 12.85
CA ILE A 288 13.67 10.50 13.75
C ILE A 288 13.33 11.37 14.97
N GLY A 289 12.03 11.54 15.24
CA GLY A 289 11.53 12.23 16.43
C GLY A 289 10.87 13.56 16.12
#